data_AF-A0A6J6CQ58-F1
#
_entry.id   AF-A0A6J6CQ58-F1
#
_cell.length_a   1.000
_cell.length_b   1.000
_cell.length_c   1.000
_cell.angle_alpha   90.00
_cell.angle_beta   90.00
_cell.angle_gamma   90.00
#
_symmetry.space_group_name_H-M   'P 1'
#
loop_
_entity.id
_entity.type
_entity.pdbx_description
1 polymer ?
#
loop_
_entity_poly.entity_id
_entity_poly.type
_entity_poly.pdbx_seq_one_letter_code
_entity_poly.pdbx_strand_id
1 'polypeptide(L)' 'MDLDPDVKPVRGIFVAQSIKPQARVLAEARGIECVEVDYDELRGIESDELRLF' A
#
# COMPACT_ATOMS: atom_id res chain seq x y z
N MET A 1 16.96 5.05 7.17
CA MET A 1 18.05 6.01 6.91
C MET A 1 17.48 7.03 5.94
N ASP A 2 17.12 8.20 6.45
CA ASP A 2 16.53 9.27 5.64
C ASP A 2 17.63 9.99 4.86
N LEU A 3 17.44 10.11 3.55
CA LEU A 3 18.41 10.76 2.66
C LEU A 3 18.31 12.29 2.72
N ASP A 4 17.15 12.82 3.15
CA ASP A 4 16.86 14.25 3.23
C ASP A 4 16.39 14.64 4.65
N PRO A 5 17.02 15.63 5.30
CA PRO A 5 16.65 16.06 6.65
C PRO A 5 15.37 16.89 6.72
N ASP A 6 14.97 17.57 5.63
CA ASP A 6 13.77 18.43 5.57
C ASP A 6 12.46 17.65 5.36
N VAL A 7 12.53 16.40 4.89
CA VAL A 7 11.34 15.58 4.56
C VAL A 7 10.93 14.67 5.75
N LYS A 8 11.48 14.92 6.94
CA LYS A 8 11.22 14.09 8.12
C LYS A 8 9.90 14.45 8.81
N PRO A 9 9.14 13.44 9.27
CA PRO A 9 9.37 11.99 9.19
C PRO A 9 8.76 11.34 7.94
N VAL A 10 9.51 10.47 7.24
CA VAL A 10 8.95 9.64 6.16
C VAL A 10 8.37 8.34 6.72
N ARG A 11 7.23 7.91 6.17
CA ARG A 11 6.66 6.57 6.42
C ARG A 11 6.77 5.72 5.17
N GLY A 12 7.20 4.48 5.34
CA GLY A 12 7.19 3.49 4.26
C GLY A 12 5.82 2.83 4.15
N ILE A 13 5.29 2.74 2.92
CA ILE A 13 4.05 2.03 2.62
C ILE A 13 4.33 1.03 1.50
N PHE A 14 3.92 -0.22 1.69
CA PHE A 14 3.98 -1.29 0.71
C PHE A 14 2.62 -1.42 0.02
N VAL A 15 2.56 -0.98 -1.23
CA VAL A 15 1.32 -0.90 -2.01
C VAL A 15 1.34 -1.89 -3.17
N ALA A 16 0.30 -2.72 -3.32
CA ALA A 16 0.14 -3.64 -4.44
C ALA A 16 -1.34 -3.99 -4.69
N GLN A 17 -1.69 -4.63 -5.82
CA GLN A 17 -3.06 -5.17 -6.02
C GLN A 17 -3.36 -6.36 -5.13
N SER A 18 -2.34 -7.16 -4.86
CA SER A 18 -2.45 -8.31 -3.98
C SER A 18 -1.17 -8.47 -3.19
N ILE A 19 -1.31 -8.65 -1.89
CA ILE A 19 -0.19 -8.84 -0.97
C ILE A 19 -0.26 -10.24 -0.39
N LYS A 20 0.74 -11.08 -0.70
CA LYS A 20 0.85 -12.43 -0.12
C LYS A 20 1.06 -12.35 1.40
N PRO A 21 0.55 -13.33 2.18
CA PRO A 21 0.68 -13.33 3.64
C PRO A 21 2.13 -13.23 4.13
N GLN A 22 3.08 -13.89 3.46
CA GLN A 22 4.49 -13.84 3.86
C GLN A 22 5.09 -12.44 3.65
N ALA A 23 4.66 -11.72 2.60
CA ALA A 23 5.11 -10.36 2.31
C ALA A 23 4.57 -9.37 3.33
N ARG A 24 3.30 -9.53 3.74
CA ARG A 24 2.68 -8.71 4.79
C ARG A 24 3.43 -8.82 6.12
N VAL A 25 3.72 -10.05 6.56
CA VAL A 25 4.50 -10.31 7.79
C VAL A 25 5.88 -9.63 7.71
N LEU A 26 6.52 -9.70 6.54
CA LEU A 26 7.85 -9.12 6.33
C LEU A 26 7.85 -7.58 6.34
N ALA A 27 6.78 -6.96 5.84
CA ALA A 27 6.57 -5.52 5.82
C ALA A 27 6.23 -4.99 7.23
N GLU A 28 5.31 -5.64 7.93
CA GLU A 28 4.96 -5.33 9.33
C GLU A 28 6.19 -5.42 10.24
N ALA A 29 7.01 -6.46 10.08
CA ALA A 29 8.26 -6.62 10.84
C ALA A 29 9.28 -5.47 10.60
N ARG A 30 9.14 -4.71 9.51
CA ARG A 30 9.98 -3.54 9.18
C ARG A 30 9.28 -2.20 9.49
N GLY A 31 8.08 -2.21 10.07
CA GLY A 31 7.29 -1.01 10.30
C GLY A 31 6.76 -0.37 9.01
N ILE A 32 6.54 -1.17 7.96
CA ILE A 32 5.99 -0.73 6.68
C ILE A 32 4.51 -1.12 6.64
N GLU A 33 3.65 -0.14 6.36
CA GLU A 33 2.21 -0.36 6.26
C GLU A 33 1.85 -1.05 4.93
N CYS A 34 1.00 -2.07 4.95
CA CYS A 34 0.55 -2.75 3.74
C CYS A 34 -0.79 -2.19 3.27
N VAL A 35 -0.88 -1.80 2.01
CA VAL A 35 -2.12 -1.31 1.40
C VAL A 35 -2.37 -2.06 0.10
N GLU A 36 -3.53 -2.71 0.00
CA GLU A 36 -4.01 -3.30 -1.24
C GLU A 36 -4.83 -2.26 -2.01
N VAL A 37 -4.54 -2.08 -3.30
CA VAL A 37 -5.18 -1.06 -4.14
C VAL A 37 -5.80 -1.68 -5.38
N ASP A 38 -7.00 -1.21 -5.71
CA ASP A 38 -7.66 -1.48 -6.99
C ASP A 38 -7.10 -0.52 -8.06
N TYR A 39 -6.50 -1.08 -9.11
CA TYR A 39 -5.91 -0.27 -10.20
C TYR A 39 -6.95 0.31 -11.15
N ASP A 40 -8.13 -0.30 -11.24
CA ASP A 40 -9.23 0.24 -12.03
C ASP A 40 -9.76 1.49 -11.32
N GLU A 41 -9.97 1.43 -10.00
CA GLU A 41 -10.31 2.59 -9.18
C GLU A 41 -9.25 3.72 -9.26
N LEU A 42 -7.97 3.39 -9.12
CA LEU A 42 -6.89 4.38 -9.19
C LEU A 42 -6.74 5.03 -10.57
N ARG A 43 -7.15 4.34 -11.65
CA ARG A 43 -7.15 4.89 -13.01
C ARG A 43 -8.43 5.68 -13.33
N GLY A 44 -9.35 5.79 -12.38
CA GLY A 44 -10.64 6.47 -12.58
C GLY A 44 -11.59 5.70 -13.49
N ILE A 45 -11.36 4.40 -13.65
CA ILE A 45 -12.29 3.48 -14.29
C ILE A 45 -13.22 3.04 -13.17
N GLU A 46 -14.51 3.39 -13.22
CA GLU A 46 -15.49 2.85 -12.27
C GLU A 46 -15.47 1.32 -12.39
N SER A 47 -14.97 0.63 -11.34
CA SER A 47 -15.06 -0.82 -11.25
C SER A 47 -16.53 -1.22 -11.26
N ASP A 48 -16.96 -1.99 -12.27
CA ASP A 48 -18.31 -2.55 -12.42
C ASP A 48 -18.62 -3.63 -11.35
N GLU A 49 -17.73 -3.81 -10.38
CA GLU A 49 -17.88 -4.74 -9.27
C GLU A 49 -18.79 -4.14 -8.19
N LEU A 50 -19.95 -4.78 -8.00
CA LEU A 50 -20.87 -4.51 -6.89
C LEU A 50 -20.15 -4.73 -5.55
N ARG A 51 -19.64 -3.67 -4.92
CA ARG A 51 -19.05 -3.75 -3.58
C ARG A 51 -20.18 -3.74 -2.55
N LEU A 52 -20.35 -4.87 -1.85
CA LEU A 52 -21.30 -5.01 -0.75
C LEU A 52 -20.81 -4.15 0.42
N PHE A 53 -21.58 -3.10 0.73
CA PHE A 53 -21.38 -2.19 1.86
C PHE A 53 -21.41 -2.93 3.20
#